data_AF-A0A382YFZ7-F1
#
_entry.id   AF-A0A382YFZ7-F1
#
_cell.length_a   1.000
_cell.length_b   1.000
_cell.length_c   1.000
_cell.angle_alpha   90.00
_cell.angle_beta   90.00
_cell.angle_gamma   90.00
#
_symmetry.space_group_name_H-M   'P 1'
#
loop_
_entity.id
_entity.type
_entity.pdbx_description
1 polymer ?
#
loop_
_entity_poly.entity_id
_entity_poly.type
_entity_poly.pdbx_seq_one_letter_code
_entity_poly.pdbx_strand_id
1 'polypeptide(L)'
;TTEFTPGFTCNVIHDIIKWIDPRVMTELDLVTNGLELNRPDVVRIALGNDGEQITFYQDPKQTAESIARHSEKDALAWGEFTAYIKKLTHFLEKLYALTPPRLPDVGLKEALAMRSILGPVAKHGSRGLVDLLRAVPMMMPELVDEWFENQLLRSAISTAGIHHLSFGPFAAATVYNLLHQHLYSDGVFHNAQCVKGGTGNLAKALKAAAESVHVEIQTNSKVRSIDLDNGICDGVTLQDGESLKAKTIVSGLDPHNTFINLVG
;
A
#
# COMPACT_ATOMS: atom_id res chain seq x y z
N THR A 1 5.60 6.43 19.02
CA THR A 1 5.85 7.89 18.94
C THR A 1 7.25 8.19 19.46
N THR A 2 7.77 9.38 19.17
CA THR A 2 9.02 9.92 19.72
C THR A 2 8.70 11.13 20.58
N GLU A 3 9.40 11.30 21.71
CA GLU A 3 9.29 12.50 22.54
C GLU A 3 9.94 13.68 21.82
N PHE A 4 9.19 14.76 21.63
CA PHE A 4 9.70 15.98 20.99
C PHE A 4 9.80 17.16 21.98
N THR A 5 9.11 17.06 23.12
CA THR A 5 9.24 17.95 24.27
C THR A 5 8.80 17.16 25.52
N PRO A 6 9.32 17.46 26.73
CA PRO A 6 9.05 16.67 27.93
C PRO A 6 7.56 16.41 28.17
N GLY A 7 7.17 15.13 28.20
CA GLY A 7 5.79 14.68 28.42
C GLY A 7 4.91 14.63 27.17
N PHE A 8 5.42 15.03 26.00
CA PHE A 8 4.67 15.02 24.74
C PHE A 8 5.37 14.18 23.68
N THR A 9 4.64 13.23 23.09
CA THR A 9 5.15 12.35 22.04
C THR A 9 4.29 12.43 20.79
N CYS A 10 4.90 12.34 19.61
CA CYS A 10 4.21 12.32 18.32
C CYS A 10 4.87 11.34 17.33
N ASN A 11 4.22 11.07 16.20
CA ASN A 11 4.88 10.39 15.09
C ASN A 11 5.64 11.44 14.26
N VAL A 12 6.92 11.18 13.96
CA VAL A 12 7.80 12.19 13.36
C VAL A 12 7.77 12.18 11.83
N ILE A 13 7.61 11.02 11.17
CA ILE A 13 7.90 10.86 9.72
C ILE A 13 6.77 10.17 8.94
N HIS A 14 6.03 9.25 9.58
CA HIS A 14 4.95 8.51 8.94
C HIS A 14 3.90 8.17 9.99
N ASP A 15 2.66 8.59 9.76
CA ASP A 15 1.56 8.47 10.71
C ASP A 15 0.41 7.59 10.21
N ILE A 16 0.39 7.27 8.91
CA ILE A 16 -0.73 6.61 8.25
C ILE A 16 -0.27 5.42 7.41
N ILE A 17 -0.91 4.27 7.64
CA ILE A 17 -0.81 3.06 6.83
C ILE A 17 -1.99 3.02 5.87
N LYS A 18 -1.74 2.81 4.58
CA LYS A 18 -2.81 2.67 3.56
C LYS A 18 -3.52 1.34 3.66
N TRP A 19 -2.75 0.26 3.71
CA TRP A 19 -3.24 -1.08 3.93
C TRP A 19 -2.08 -1.99 4.36
N ILE A 20 -2.41 -3.08 5.04
CA ILE A 20 -1.56 -4.24 5.25
C ILE A 20 -2.33 -5.42 4.70
N ASP A 21 -1.67 -6.33 3.99
CA ASP A 21 -2.33 -7.54 3.49
C ASP A 21 -2.96 -8.29 4.67
N PRO A 22 -4.28 -8.57 4.66
CA PRO A 22 -4.93 -9.31 5.74
C PRO A 22 -4.30 -10.68 6.00
N ARG A 23 -3.70 -11.32 4.99
CA ARG A 23 -2.99 -12.60 5.15
C ARG A 23 -1.77 -12.44 6.04
N VAL A 24 -0.99 -11.36 5.84
CA VAL A 24 0.19 -11.05 6.66
C VAL A 24 -0.24 -10.68 8.08
N MET A 25 -1.31 -9.90 8.23
CA MET A 25 -1.87 -9.57 9.55
C MET A 25 -2.24 -10.83 10.35
N THR A 26 -2.85 -11.82 9.69
CA THR A 26 -3.22 -13.10 10.30
C THR A 26 -2.02 -14.01 10.55
N GLU A 27 -1.13 -14.17 9.57
CA GLU A 27 0.03 -15.08 9.66
C GLU A 27 1.01 -14.65 10.76
N LEU A 28 1.19 -13.34 10.95
CA LEU A 28 2.02 -12.79 12.01
C LEU A 28 1.25 -12.50 13.31
N ASP A 29 -0.05 -12.84 13.36
CA ASP A 29 -0.96 -12.59 14.49
C ASP A 29 -0.79 -11.18 15.09
N LEU A 30 -0.75 -10.14 14.23
CA LEU A 30 -0.30 -8.81 14.64
C LEU A 30 -1.21 -8.17 15.69
N VAL A 31 -2.51 -8.49 15.65
CA VAL A 31 -3.49 -7.97 16.63
C VAL A 31 -3.19 -8.50 18.02
N THR A 32 -2.95 -9.81 18.15
CA THR A 32 -2.57 -10.43 19.44
C THR A 32 -1.20 -9.95 19.90
N ASN A 33 -0.29 -9.67 18.96
CA ASN A 33 1.00 -9.02 19.21
C ASN A 33 0.91 -7.50 19.50
N GLY A 34 -0.31 -6.97 19.72
CA GLY A 34 -0.54 -5.61 20.23
C GLY A 34 -0.67 -4.52 19.16
N LEU A 35 -0.78 -4.88 17.87
CA LEU A 35 -1.09 -3.92 16.83
C LEU A 35 -2.56 -3.51 16.87
N GLU A 36 -2.81 -2.28 17.28
CA GLU A 36 -4.11 -1.63 17.18
C GLU A 36 -4.09 -0.55 16.08
N LEU A 37 -5.04 -0.63 15.15
CA LEU A 37 -5.20 0.32 14.05
C LEU A 37 -6.50 1.12 14.23
N ASN A 38 -6.38 2.43 14.23
CA ASN A 38 -7.50 3.36 14.27
C ASN A 38 -7.74 3.94 12.88
N ARG A 39 -9.00 4.12 12.51
CA ARG A 39 -9.38 4.80 11.27
C ARG A 39 -10.02 6.14 11.61
N PRO A 40 -9.51 7.27 11.10
CA PRO A 40 -10.10 8.58 11.37
C PRO A 40 -11.36 8.79 10.52
N ASP A 41 -12.41 9.40 11.08
CA ASP A 41 -13.65 9.65 10.33
C ASP A 41 -13.41 10.52 9.10
N VAL A 42 -12.61 11.58 9.27
CA VAL A 42 -12.07 12.41 8.19
C VAL A 42 -10.73 11.82 7.75
N VAL A 43 -10.68 11.32 6.51
CA VAL A 43 -9.47 10.68 5.96
C VAL A 43 -8.59 11.66 5.19
N ARG A 44 -9.17 12.75 4.66
CA ARG A 44 -8.45 13.83 3.99
C ARG A 44 -9.28 15.09 3.88
N ILE A 45 -8.61 16.25 3.85
CA ILE A 45 -9.20 17.52 3.42
C ILE A 45 -8.36 18.03 2.25
N ALA A 46 -9.00 18.23 1.10
CA ALA A 46 -8.40 18.91 -0.04
C ALA A 46 -8.71 20.40 0.06
N LEU A 47 -7.67 21.24 0.07
CA LEU A 47 -7.78 22.68 0.16
C LEU A 47 -7.60 23.29 -1.24
N GLY A 48 -8.59 24.09 -1.65
CA GLY A 48 -8.56 24.88 -2.87
C GLY A 48 -8.19 26.34 -2.60
N ASN A 49 -8.51 27.21 -3.55
CA ASN A 49 -8.33 28.65 -3.41
C ASN A 49 -9.50 29.27 -2.63
N ASP A 50 -9.30 30.47 -2.10
CA ASP A 50 -10.38 31.30 -1.52
C ASP A 50 -11.24 30.60 -0.44
N GLY A 51 -10.65 29.65 0.28
CA GLY A 51 -11.33 28.90 1.34
C GLY A 51 -12.17 27.69 0.87
N GLU A 52 -12.13 27.36 -0.42
CA GLU A 52 -12.71 26.13 -0.94
C GLU A 52 -12.08 24.90 -0.29
N GLN A 53 -12.90 23.93 0.09
CA GLN A 53 -12.43 22.65 0.61
C GLN A 53 -13.37 21.50 0.30
N ILE A 54 -12.79 20.33 0.01
CA ILE A 54 -13.51 19.06 -0.08
C ILE A 54 -12.98 18.15 1.02
N THR A 55 -13.86 17.75 1.93
CA THR A 55 -13.55 16.80 2.99
C THR A 55 -13.94 15.40 2.55
N PHE A 56 -12.98 14.48 2.63
CA PHE A 56 -13.16 13.06 2.39
C PHE A 56 -13.34 12.35 3.73
N TYR A 57 -14.35 11.50 3.79
CA TYR A 57 -14.75 10.77 4.97
C TYR A 57 -14.65 9.26 4.73
N GLN A 58 -14.63 8.49 5.82
CA GLN A 58 -14.86 7.04 5.74
C GLN A 58 -16.25 6.73 5.17
N ASP A 59 -17.26 7.52 5.52
CA ASP A 59 -18.60 7.39 4.95
C ASP A 59 -18.63 8.05 3.55
N PRO A 60 -18.85 7.28 2.46
CA PRO A 60 -18.94 7.85 1.13
C PRO A 60 -20.10 8.85 0.97
N LYS A 61 -21.17 8.75 1.78
CA LYS A 61 -22.29 9.70 1.74
C LYS A 61 -21.89 11.08 2.23
N GLN A 62 -21.15 11.15 3.34
CA GLN A 62 -20.63 12.42 3.85
C GLN A 62 -19.62 13.06 2.88
N THR A 63 -18.86 12.22 2.17
CA THR A 63 -17.97 12.70 1.11
C THR A 63 -18.78 13.30 -0.05
N ALA A 64 -19.85 12.63 -0.50
CA ALA A 64 -20.75 13.15 -1.52
C ALA A 64 -21.40 14.49 -1.09
N GLU A 65 -21.84 14.60 0.17
CA GLU A 65 -22.37 15.86 0.73
C GLU A 65 -21.32 16.98 0.71
N SER A 66 -20.06 16.67 1.04
CA SER A 66 -18.99 17.66 0.94
C SER A 66 -18.72 18.08 -0.51
N ILE A 67 -18.83 17.16 -1.47
CA ILE A 67 -18.67 17.43 -2.92
C ILE A 67 -19.84 18.27 -3.44
N ALA A 68 -21.06 18.04 -2.95
CA ALA A 68 -22.28 18.73 -3.40
C ALA A 68 -22.23 20.25 -3.21
N ARG A 69 -21.40 20.73 -2.26
CA ARG A 69 -21.13 22.16 -2.07
C ARG A 69 -20.41 22.82 -3.26
N HIS A 70 -19.80 22.01 -4.13
CA HIS A 70 -19.02 22.46 -5.28
C HIS A 70 -19.58 21.99 -6.62
N SER A 71 -20.15 20.78 -6.69
CA SER A 71 -20.92 20.29 -7.84
C SER A 71 -21.90 19.20 -7.40
N GLU A 72 -23.19 19.44 -7.59
CA GLU A 72 -24.25 18.44 -7.34
C GLU A 72 -24.09 17.23 -8.26
N LYS A 73 -23.68 17.45 -9.51
CA LYS A 73 -23.49 16.39 -10.50
C LYS A 73 -22.36 15.44 -10.09
N ASP A 74 -21.23 15.99 -9.64
CA ASP A 74 -20.10 15.18 -9.17
C ASP A 74 -20.47 14.42 -7.88
N ALA A 75 -21.27 15.02 -7.01
CA ALA A 75 -21.77 14.36 -5.79
C ALA A 75 -22.66 13.16 -6.12
N LEU A 76 -23.54 13.28 -7.13
CA LEU A 76 -24.37 12.17 -7.60
C LEU A 76 -23.52 11.04 -8.22
N ALA A 77 -22.44 11.39 -8.93
CA ALA A 77 -21.54 10.42 -9.54
C ALA A 77 -20.62 9.69 -8.53
N TRP A 78 -20.38 10.28 -7.35
CA TRP A 78 -19.42 9.76 -6.36
C TRP A 78 -19.68 8.32 -5.92
N GLY A 79 -20.96 7.96 -5.70
CA GLY A 79 -21.34 6.61 -5.30
C GLY A 79 -20.99 5.56 -6.35
N GLU A 80 -21.25 5.86 -7.63
CA GLU A 80 -20.92 4.96 -8.74
C GLU A 80 -19.41 4.87 -8.97
N PHE A 81 -18.69 5.99 -8.85
CA PHE A 81 -17.24 6.04 -8.97
C PHE A 81 -16.55 5.19 -7.89
N THR A 82 -16.92 5.35 -6.62
CA THR A 82 -16.35 4.56 -5.51
C THR A 82 -16.65 3.07 -5.66
N ALA A 83 -17.85 2.71 -6.12
CA ALA A 83 -18.20 1.32 -6.43
C ALA A 83 -17.38 0.76 -7.60
N TYR A 84 -17.13 1.57 -8.63
CA TYR A 84 -16.25 1.22 -9.75
C TYR A 84 -14.82 0.93 -9.28
N ILE A 85 -14.23 1.82 -8.49
CA ILE A 85 -12.88 1.64 -7.94
C ILE A 85 -12.81 0.42 -7.02
N LYS A 86 -13.77 0.24 -6.12
CA LYS A 86 -13.87 -0.95 -5.26
C LYS A 86 -13.92 -2.26 -6.04
N LYS A 87 -14.66 -2.28 -7.15
CA LYS A 87 -14.70 -3.44 -8.05
C LYS A 87 -13.31 -3.70 -8.62
N LEU A 88 -12.61 -2.69 -9.14
CA LEU A 88 -11.26 -2.85 -9.70
C LEU A 88 -10.24 -3.32 -8.65
N THR A 89 -10.23 -2.73 -7.45
CA THR A 89 -9.32 -3.14 -6.38
C THR A 89 -9.58 -4.58 -5.95
N HIS A 90 -10.83 -5.05 -5.94
CA HIS A 90 -11.13 -6.44 -5.59
C HIS A 90 -10.50 -7.47 -6.54
N PHE A 91 -10.40 -7.17 -7.83
CA PHE A 91 -9.63 -7.99 -8.77
C PHE A 91 -8.13 -7.93 -8.46
N LEU A 92 -7.60 -6.73 -8.20
CA LEU A 92 -6.18 -6.53 -7.91
C LEU A 92 -5.75 -7.21 -6.60
N GLU A 93 -6.58 -7.21 -5.56
CA GLU A 93 -6.39 -7.95 -4.31
C GLU A 93 -6.23 -9.45 -4.54
N LYS A 94 -7.05 -10.04 -5.42
CA LYS A 94 -6.92 -11.46 -5.78
C LYS A 94 -5.69 -11.73 -6.62
N LEU A 95 -5.31 -10.80 -7.51
CA LEU A 95 -4.10 -10.92 -8.30
C LEU A 95 -2.85 -10.89 -7.42
N TYR A 96 -2.78 -9.99 -6.44
CA TYR A 96 -1.66 -9.91 -5.48
C TYR A 96 -1.59 -11.11 -4.53
N ALA A 97 -2.69 -11.86 -4.41
CA ALA A 97 -2.69 -13.10 -3.67
C ALA A 97 -2.01 -14.27 -4.39
N LEU A 98 -1.72 -14.12 -5.68
CA LEU A 98 -1.15 -15.17 -6.51
C LEU A 98 0.37 -15.10 -6.56
N THR A 99 0.99 -16.27 -6.45
CA THR A 99 2.37 -16.44 -6.87
C THR A 99 2.44 -16.22 -8.39
N PRO A 100 3.25 -15.27 -8.89
CA PRO A 100 3.38 -15.04 -10.32
C PRO A 100 3.81 -16.33 -11.04
N PRO A 101 3.20 -16.67 -12.19
CA PRO A 101 3.60 -17.84 -12.96
C PRO A 101 5.02 -17.66 -13.50
N ARG A 102 5.75 -18.77 -13.65
CA ARG A 102 7.04 -18.76 -14.35
C ARG A 102 6.76 -18.63 -15.85
N LEU A 103 7.12 -17.50 -16.44
CA LEU A 103 7.01 -17.30 -17.88
C LEU A 103 8.24 -17.90 -18.60
N PRO A 104 8.09 -18.45 -19.82
CA PRO A 104 6.88 -18.49 -20.66
C PRO A 104 5.96 -19.70 -20.43
N ASP A 105 6.38 -20.71 -19.66
CA ASP A 105 5.69 -21.98 -19.54
C ASP A 105 4.54 -21.94 -18.52
N VAL A 106 3.35 -21.52 -18.99
CA VAL A 106 2.11 -21.60 -18.20
C VAL A 106 1.52 -23.01 -18.31
N GLY A 107 1.81 -23.86 -17.33
CA GLY A 107 1.26 -25.20 -17.22
C GLY A 107 -0.13 -25.24 -16.56
N LEU A 108 -0.65 -26.47 -16.39
CA LEU A 108 -1.95 -26.72 -15.74
C LEU A 108 -1.98 -26.26 -14.27
N LYS A 109 -0.84 -26.28 -13.57
CA LYS A 109 -0.75 -25.83 -12.17
C LYS A 109 -0.92 -24.33 -12.07
N GLU A 110 -0.30 -23.59 -12.99
CA GLU A 110 -0.40 -22.14 -13.10
C GLU A 110 -1.83 -21.74 -13.47
N ALA A 111 -2.46 -22.44 -14.42
CA ALA A 111 -3.88 -22.24 -14.75
C ALA A 111 -4.79 -22.48 -13.53
N LEU A 112 -4.51 -23.51 -12.73
CA LEU A 112 -5.26 -23.79 -11.50
C LEU A 112 -5.03 -22.71 -10.42
N ALA A 113 -3.84 -22.13 -10.34
CA ALA A 113 -3.56 -21.02 -9.43
C ALA A 113 -4.40 -19.78 -9.79
N MET A 114 -4.58 -19.50 -11.09
CA MET A 114 -5.40 -18.39 -11.58
C MET A 114 -6.90 -18.53 -11.29
N ARG A 115 -7.37 -19.68 -10.76
CA ARG A 115 -8.78 -19.89 -10.37
C ARG A 115 -9.28 -18.87 -9.36
N SER A 116 -8.40 -18.28 -8.53
CA SER A 116 -8.81 -17.28 -7.53
C SER A 116 -9.36 -16.00 -8.16
N ILE A 117 -8.96 -15.70 -9.41
CA ILE A 117 -9.46 -14.57 -10.21
C ILE A 117 -10.91 -14.82 -10.66
N LEU A 118 -11.36 -16.09 -10.72
CA LEU A 118 -12.73 -16.42 -11.06
C LEU A 118 -13.74 -15.91 -10.02
N GLY A 119 -13.34 -15.73 -8.77
CA GLY A 119 -14.21 -15.19 -7.70
C GLY A 119 -14.70 -13.77 -8.03
N PRO A 120 -13.80 -12.80 -8.24
CA PRO A 120 -14.16 -11.47 -8.73
C PRO A 120 -14.93 -11.48 -10.05
N VAL A 121 -14.61 -12.38 -11.00
CA VAL A 121 -15.36 -12.53 -12.27
C VAL A 121 -16.80 -12.95 -11.99
N ALA A 122 -17.04 -13.90 -11.09
CA ALA A 122 -18.39 -14.33 -10.72
C ALA A 122 -19.19 -13.21 -10.03
N LYS A 123 -18.52 -12.37 -9.22
CA LYS A 123 -19.17 -11.27 -8.48
C LYS A 123 -19.45 -10.03 -9.32
N HIS A 124 -18.54 -9.67 -10.22
CA HIS A 124 -18.57 -8.39 -10.94
C HIS A 124 -18.68 -8.54 -12.47
N GLY A 125 -18.72 -9.77 -12.98
CA GLY A 125 -18.69 -10.08 -14.40
C GLY A 125 -17.30 -9.92 -15.03
N SER A 126 -17.13 -10.48 -16.23
CA SER A 126 -15.90 -10.36 -17.02
C SER A 126 -15.58 -8.91 -17.42
N ARG A 127 -16.60 -8.05 -17.50
CA ARG A 127 -16.44 -6.62 -17.78
C ARG A 127 -15.54 -5.93 -16.74
N GLY A 128 -15.54 -6.39 -15.48
CA GLY A 128 -14.63 -5.83 -14.48
C GLY A 128 -13.15 -6.10 -14.71
N LEU A 129 -12.82 -7.26 -15.28
CA LEU A 129 -11.45 -7.55 -15.69
C LEU A 129 -11.03 -6.69 -16.88
N VAL A 130 -11.93 -6.48 -17.86
CA VAL A 130 -11.69 -5.59 -18.99
C VAL A 130 -11.47 -4.16 -18.52
N ASP A 131 -12.32 -3.67 -17.60
CA ASP A 131 -12.19 -2.35 -17.01
C ASP A 131 -10.86 -2.20 -16.25
N LEU A 132 -10.42 -3.23 -15.52
CA LEU A 132 -9.11 -3.23 -14.86
C LEU A 132 -7.98 -3.14 -15.88
N LEU A 133 -7.98 -3.97 -16.92
CA LEU A 133 -6.96 -3.97 -17.96
C LEU A 133 -6.90 -2.62 -18.70
N ARG A 134 -8.05 -1.96 -18.87
CA ARG A 134 -8.13 -0.58 -19.39
C ARG A 134 -7.54 0.43 -18.40
N ALA A 135 -7.91 0.34 -17.13
CA ALA A 135 -7.55 1.31 -16.09
C ALA A 135 -6.06 1.29 -15.74
N VAL A 136 -5.43 0.11 -15.70
CA VAL A 136 -4.03 -0.04 -15.27
C VAL A 136 -3.04 0.88 -15.99
N PRO A 137 -3.04 1.00 -17.34
CA PRO A 137 -2.10 1.88 -18.04
C PRO A 137 -2.47 3.37 -18.00
N MET A 138 -3.69 3.74 -17.60
CA MET A 138 -4.20 5.11 -17.68
C MET A 138 -3.45 6.09 -16.77
N MET A 139 -3.39 7.33 -17.23
CA MET A 139 -3.05 8.52 -16.45
C MET A 139 -4.23 8.94 -15.57
N MET A 140 -3.97 9.70 -14.49
CA MET A 140 -5.04 10.15 -13.61
C MET A 140 -6.10 11.02 -14.32
N PRO A 141 -5.74 12.01 -15.18
CA PRO A 141 -6.71 12.80 -15.93
C PRO A 141 -7.63 11.96 -16.82
N GLU A 142 -7.10 10.92 -17.48
CA GLU A 142 -7.93 10.04 -18.32
C GLU A 142 -9.02 9.34 -17.50
N LEU A 143 -8.76 9.03 -16.23
CA LEU A 143 -9.78 8.48 -15.34
C LEU A 143 -10.71 9.56 -14.81
N VAL A 144 -10.20 10.60 -14.15
CA VAL A 144 -11.05 11.52 -13.37
C VAL A 144 -11.91 12.43 -14.26
N ASP A 145 -11.50 12.68 -15.49
CA ASP A 145 -12.21 13.53 -16.45
C ASP A 145 -13.46 12.83 -17.02
N GLU A 146 -13.48 11.48 -17.01
CA GLU A 146 -14.67 10.69 -17.36
C GLU A 146 -15.79 10.83 -16.34
N TRP A 147 -15.47 11.17 -15.08
CA TRP A 147 -16.40 11.11 -13.95
C TRP A 147 -16.79 12.46 -13.38
N PHE A 148 -15.87 13.42 -13.37
CA PHE A 148 -16.03 14.65 -12.58
C PHE A 148 -15.74 15.90 -13.40
N GLU A 149 -16.43 17.00 -13.08
CA GLU A 149 -16.19 18.31 -13.70
C GLU A 149 -15.43 19.27 -12.78
N ASN A 150 -15.58 19.14 -11.46
CA ASN A 150 -14.93 19.99 -10.48
C ASN A 150 -13.41 19.74 -10.44
N GLN A 151 -12.63 20.81 -10.66
CA GLN A 151 -11.18 20.71 -10.73
C GLN A 151 -10.52 20.36 -9.39
N LEU A 152 -11.03 20.87 -8.26
CA LEU A 152 -10.49 20.55 -6.93
C LEU A 152 -10.68 19.06 -6.60
N LEU A 153 -11.85 18.50 -6.92
CA LEU A 153 -12.12 17.06 -6.76
C LEU A 153 -11.20 16.21 -7.63
N ARG A 154 -11.12 16.52 -8.93
CA ARG A 154 -10.22 15.83 -9.88
C ARG A 154 -8.76 15.86 -9.40
N SER A 155 -8.31 17.02 -8.91
CA SER A 155 -6.95 17.21 -8.39
C SER A 155 -6.73 16.37 -7.13
N ALA A 156 -7.67 16.42 -6.17
CA ALA A 156 -7.60 15.67 -4.92
C ALA A 156 -7.48 14.16 -5.17
N ILE A 157 -8.34 13.60 -6.03
CA ILE A 157 -8.30 12.20 -6.44
C ILE A 157 -6.97 11.87 -7.13
N SER A 158 -6.51 12.75 -8.03
CA SER A 158 -5.24 12.57 -8.75
C SER A 158 -4.03 12.49 -7.82
N THR A 159 -4.05 13.20 -6.68
CA THR A 159 -2.97 13.09 -5.67
C THR A 159 -2.83 11.70 -5.09
N ALA A 160 -3.93 10.96 -4.98
CA ALA A 160 -3.90 9.57 -4.52
C ALA A 160 -3.23 8.65 -5.54
N GLY A 161 -3.39 8.92 -6.84
CA GLY A 161 -2.74 8.16 -7.92
C GLY A 161 -1.23 8.39 -8.05
N ILE A 162 -0.68 9.44 -7.43
CA ILE A 162 0.77 9.72 -7.43
C ILE A 162 1.43 9.52 -6.08
N HIS A 163 0.68 9.03 -5.08
CA HIS A 163 1.24 8.80 -3.76
C HIS A 163 2.39 7.78 -3.82
N HIS A 164 3.53 8.11 -3.19
CA HIS A 164 4.78 7.33 -3.23
C HIS A 164 5.44 7.16 -4.60
N LEU A 165 5.03 7.94 -5.62
CA LEU A 165 5.72 8.01 -6.91
C LEU A 165 6.65 9.23 -6.99
N SER A 166 7.65 9.14 -7.86
CA SER A 166 8.53 10.27 -8.22
C SER A 166 8.06 11.06 -9.45
N PHE A 167 6.91 10.69 -10.04
CA PHE A 167 6.36 11.31 -11.25
C PHE A 167 4.94 11.85 -11.03
N GLY A 168 4.51 12.79 -11.88
CA GLY A 168 3.22 13.49 -11.74
C GLY A 168 2.01 12.74 -12.31
N PRO A 169 0.79 13.31 -12.20
CA PRO A 169 -0.47 12.63 -12.51
C PRO A 169 -0.69 12.34 -14.00
N PHE A 170 0.10 12.95 -14.88
CA PHE A 170 0.13 12.71 -16.32
C PHE A 170 1.11 11.59 -16.72
N ALA A 171 1.75 10.92 -15.76
CA ALA A 171 2.54 9.73 -16.06
C ALA A 171 1.61 8.53 -16.32
N ALA A 172 2.04 7.62 -17.19
CA ALA A 172 1.33 6.37 -17.41
C ALA A 172 1.23 5.55 -16.11
N ALA A 173 0.17 4.76 -16.00
CA ALA A 173 -0.10 3.86 -14.89
C ALA A 173 -0.24 4.51 -13.49
N THR A 174 -0.50 5.82 -13.41
CA THR A 174 -0.87 6.45 -12.13
C THR A 174 -2.24 5.97 -11.63
N VAL A 175 -3.13 5.50 -12.52
CA VAL A 175 -4.37 4.82 -12.11
C VAL A 175 -4.08 3.45 -11.50
N TYR A 176 -3.09 2.69 -12.00
CA TYR A 176 -2.65 1.48 -11.31
C TYR A 176 -2.14 1.78 -9.90
N ASN A 177 -1.33 2.83 -9.74
CA ASN A 177 -0.88 3.22 -8.40
C ASN A 177 -2.06 3.65 -7.53
N LEU A 178 -3.05 4.40 -8.05
CA LEU A 178 -4.29 4.68 -7.33
C LEU A 178 -4.93 3.38 -6.79
N LEU A 179 -5.13 2.39 -7.66
CA LEU A 179 -5.73 1.11 -7.29
C LEU A 179 -4.89 0.37 -6.23
N HIS A 180 -3.56 0.36 -6.39
CA HIS A 180 -2.63 -0.22 -5.42
C HIS A 180 -2.75 0.45 -4.04
N GLN A 181 -2.82 1.78 -3.98
CA GLN A 181 -2.97 2.52 -2.72
C GLN A 181 -4.36 2.34 -2.07
N HIS A 182 -5.34 1.82 -2.83
CA HIS A 182 -6.73 1.60 -2.38
C HIS A 182 -7.09 0.13 -2.12
N LEU A 183 -6.12 -0.79 -2.17
CA LEU A 183 -6.36 -2.18 -1.78
C LEU A 183 -6.89 -2.26 -0.35
N TYR A 184 -7.89 -3.12 -0.13
CA TYR A 184 -8.55 -3.33 1.17
C TYR A 184 -9.20 -2.09 1.79
N SER A 185 -9.38 -1.00 1.02
CA SER A 185 -10.06 0.23 1.46
C SER A 185 -11.59 0.10 1.50
N ASP A 186 -12.14 -0.96 0.91
CA ASP A 186 -13.58 -1.15 0.69
C ASP A 186 -14.25 0.00 -0.09
N GLY A 187 -13.49 0.73 -0.92
CA GLY A 187 -13.97 1.87 -1.71
C GLY A 187 -13.82 3.23 -1.01
N VAL A 188 -13.29 3.26 0.22
CA VAL A 188 -12.97 4.51 0.92
C VAL A 188 -11.77 5.19 0.25
N PHE A 189 -12.02 6.35 -0.35
CA PHE A 189 -10.96 7.13 -0.98
C PHE A 189 -10.03 7.75 0.05
N HIS A 190 -8.74 7.82 -0.28
CA HIS A 190 -7.69 8.30 0.63
C HIS A 190 -7.61 7.53 1.96
N ASN A 191 -8.07 6.26 1.98
CA ASN A 191 -8.05 5.40 3.16
C ASN A 191 -6.75 5.57 3.96
N ALA A 192 -6.92 5.66 5.27
CA ALA A 192 -5.86 5.99 6.21
C ALA A 192 -6.10 5.22 7.50
N GLN A 193 -5.07 4.50 7.96
CA GLN A 193 -5.08 3.80 9.25
C GLN A 193 -3.93 4.33 10.09
N CYS A 194 -4.21 4.80 11.30
CA CYS A 194 -3.21 5.27 12.24
C CYS A 194 -2.94 4.17 13.27
N VAL A 195 -1.67 3.87 13.51
CA VAL A 195 -1.29 2.95 14.59
C VAL A 195 -1.54 3.62 15.94
N LYS A 196 -2.33 3.01 16.81
CA LYS A 196 -2.57 3.51 18.17
C LYS A 196 -1.26 3.52 18.96
N GLY A 197 -0.91 4.66 19.55
CA GLY A 197 0.40 4.86 20.20
C GLY A 197 1.56 5.10 19.22
N GLY A 198 1.26 5.23 17.92
CA GLY A 198 2.19 5.61 16.88
C GLY A 198 2.85 4.46 16.14
N THR A 199 3.48 4.76 15.00
CA THR A 199 3.99 3.76 14.05
C THR A 199 5.08 2.85 14.62
N GLY A 200 5.79 3.29 15.66
CA GLY A 200 6.71 2.42 16.41
C GLY A 200 6.04 1.17 17.02
N ASN A 201 4.74 1.19 17.29
CA ASN A 201 4.03 0.00 17.78
C ASN A 201 3.84 -1.07 16.70
N LEU A 202 3.82 -0.71 15.40
CA LEU A 202 3.86 -1.70 14.33
C LEU A 202 5.19 -2.47 14.35
N ALA A 203 6.31 -1.77 14.49
CA ALA A 203 7.62 -2.39 14.60
C ALA A 203 7.72 -3.30 15.85
N LYS A 204 7.14 -2.88 16.98
CA LYS A 204 7.07 -3.71 18.19
C LYS A 204 6.22 -4.96 18.00
N ALA A 205 5.06 -4.86 17.34
CA ALA A 205 4.21 -6.01 17.07
C ALA A 205 4.91 -7.02 16.14
N LEU A 206 5.60 -6.54 15.10
CA LEU A 206 6.42 -7.38 14.22
C LEU A 206 7.57 -8.05 14.98
N LYS A 207 8.25 -7.31 15.86
CA LYS A 207 9.28 -7.85 16.75
C LYS A 207 8.72 -8.97 17.63
N ALA A 208 7.59 -8.75 18.29
CA ALA A 208 6.95 -9.74 19.16
C ALA A 208 6.55 -11.00 18.38
N ALA A 209 5.99 -10.84 17.17
CA ALA A 209 5.67 -11.96 16.30
C ALA A 209 6.92 -12.78 15.95
N ALA A 210 8.04 -12.12 15.61
CA ALA A 210 9.31 -12.79 15.31
C ALA A 210 9.89 -13.53 16.54
N GLU A 211 9.94 -12.87 17.70
CA GLU A 211 10.44 -13.47 18.95
C GLU A 211 9.58 -14.66 19.42
N SER A 212 8.27 -14.65 19.13
CA SER A 212 7.35 -15.76 19.46
C SER A 212 7.71 -17.08 18.76
N VAL A 213 8.41 -16.99 17.63
CA VAL A 213 8.95 -18.13 16.87
C VAL A 213 10.48 -18.22 16.97
N HIS A 214 11.06 -17.64 18.03
CA HIS A 214 12.47 -17.71 18.39
C HIS A 214 13.45 -17.07 17.39
N VAL A 215 13.01 -16.07 16.63
CA VAL A 215 13.92 -15.27 15.80
C VAL A 215 14.85 -14.46 16.70
N GLU A 216 16.16 -14.51 16.42
CA GLU A 216 17.15 -13.66 17.05
C GLU A 216 17.22 -12.31 16.34
N ILE A 217 17.12 -11.22 17.12
CA ILE A 217 17.19 -9.85 16.60
C ILE A 217 18.41 -9.16 17.19
N GLN A 218 19.42 -8.92 16.35
CA GLN A 218 20.59 -8.16 16.73
C GLN A 218 20.47 -6.71 16.25
N THR A 219 20.68 -5.77 17.17
CA THR A 219 20.69 -4.33 16.87
C THR A 219 22.09 -3.79 17.11
N ASN A 220 22.44 -2.68 16.46
CA ASN A 220 23.81 -2.14 16.43
C ASN A 220 24.85 -3.08 15.79
N SER A 221 24.42 -4.17 15.13
CA SER A 221 25.24 -5.10 14.37
C SER A 221 25.30 -4.68 12.90
N LYS A 222 26.07 -3.63 12.59
CA LYS A 222 26.19 -3.14 11.21
C LYS A 222 26.89 -4.18 10.34
N VAL A 223 26.22 -4.65 9.29
CA VAL A 223 26.80 -5.52 8.27
C VAL A 223 27.84 -4.74 7.47
N ARG A 224 29.05 -5.31 7.35
CA ARG A 224 30.16 -4.78 6.57
C ARG A 224 30.20 -5.37 5.16
N SER A 225 30.00 -6.68 5.03
CA SER A 225 29.98 -7.39 3.76
C SER A 225 28.97 -8.54 3.78
N ILE A 226 28.43 -8.87 2.60
CA ILE A 226 27.74 -10.10 2.28
C ILE A 226 28.78 -10.99 1.60
N ASP A 227 29.13 -12.07 2.27
CA ASP A 227 30.27 -12.91 1.92
C ASP A 227 29.87 -13.91 0.83
N LEU A 228 30.75 -14.08 -0.16
CA LEU A 228 30.53 -14.95 -1.32
C LEU A 228 31.54 -16.11 -1.34
N ASP A 229 31.05 -17.32 -1.62
CA ASP A 229 31.86 -18.48 -2.01
C ASP A 229 31.42 -18.95 -3.40
N ASN A 230 32.35 -18.94 -4.37
CA ASN A 230 32.09 -19.31 -5.77
C ASN A 230 30.85 -18.62 -6.39
N GLY A 231 30.63 -17.35 -6.03
CA GLY A 231 29.49 -16.55 -6.51
C GLY A 231 28.15 -16.82 -5.81
N ILE A 232 28.17 -17.60 -4.73
CA ILE A 232 27.00 -17.91 -3.89
C ILE A 232 27.18 -17.25 -2.53
N CYS A 233 26.14 -16.60 -2.02
CA CYS A 233 26.16 -16.04 -0.68
C CYS A 233 26.34 -17.14 0.38
N ASP A 234 27.29 -16.97 1.29
CA ASP A 234 27.61 -17.93 2.35
C ASP A 234 27.49 -17.33 3.78
N GLY A 235 27.30 -16.01 3.87
CA GLY A 235 27.11 -15.35 5.16
C GLY A 235 27.20 -13.84 5.09
N VAL A 236 27.30 -13.22 6.26
CA VAL A 236 27.62 -11.80 6.40
C VAL A 236 28.76 -11.62 7.40
N THR A 237 29.62 -10.65 7.15
CA THR A 237 30.61 -10.20 8.13
C THR A 237 30.18 -8.84 8.68
N LEU A 238 30.17 -8.72 10.00
CA LEU A 238 29.81 -7.52 10.74
C LEU A 238 30.98 -6.54 10.82
N GLN A 239 30.71 -5.31 11.21
CA GLN A 239 31.71 -4.24 11.30
C GLN A 239 32.82 -4.53 12.33
N ASP A 240 32.52 -5.28 13.39
CA ASP A 240 33.48 -5.73 14.40
C ASP A 240 34.34 -6.93 13.96
N GLY A 241 34.05 -7.51 12.79
CA GLY A 241 34.76 -8.65 12.22
C GLY A 241 34.14 -10.01 12.53
N GLU A 242 33.03 -10.07 13.27
CA GLU A 242 32.27 -11.32 13.45
C GLU A 242 31.65 -11.77 12.12
N SER A 243 31.75 -13.06 11.81
CA SER A 243 31.14 -13.66 10.60
C SER A 243 29.98 -14.58 10.98
N LEU A 244 28.83 -14.34 10.36
CA LEU A 244 27.59 -15.10 10.54
C LEU A 244 27.28 -15.90 9.28
N LYS A 245 27.27 -17.23 9.37
CA LYS A 245 26.92 -18.11 8.24
C LYS A 245 25.41 -18.21 8.07
N ALA A 246 24.95 -18.15 6.82
CA ALA A 246 23.54 -18.26 6.48
C ALA A 246 23.33 -18.91 5.12
N LYS A 247 22.31 -19.77 5.00
CA LYS A 247 21.94 -20.41 3.72
C LYS A 247 21.23 -19.46 2.76
N THR A 248 20.56 -18.46 3.32
CA THR A 248 19.76 -17.48 2.58
C THR A 248 19.97 -16.12 3.24
N ILE A 249 20.18 -15.10 2.42
CA ILE A 249 20.34 -13.72 2.87
C ILE A 249 19.26 -12.89 2.19
N VAL A 250 18.50 -12.15 2.99
CA VAL A 250 17.49 -11.21 2.52
C VAL A 250 17.91 -9.82 2.99
N SER A 251 18.25 -8.94 2.06
CA SER A 251 18.63 -7.56 2.37
C SER A 251 17.41 -6.65 2.30
N GLY A 252 17.12 -5.95 3.39
CA GLY A 252 16.08 -4.90 3.44
C GLY A 252 16.60 -3.50 3.13
N LEU A 253 17.86 -3.37 2.68
CA LEU A 253 18.46 -2.09 2.29
C LEU A 253 18.11 -1.72 0.85
N ASP A 254 18.37 -0.48 0.45
CA ASP A 254 18.21 -0.10 -0.95
C ASP A 254 19.22 -0.84 -1.85
N PRO A 255 18.89 -1.03 -3.14
CA PRO A 255 19.73 -1.82 -4.05
C PRO A 255 21.16 -1.29 -4.18
N HIS A 256 21.37 0.03 -4.11
CA HIS A 256 22.72 0.57 -4.21
C HIS A 256 23.56 0.15 -3.01
N ASN A 257 23.05 0.33 -1.79
CA ASN A 257 23.77 -0.11 -0.60
C ASN A 257 24.01 -1.63 -0.60
N THR A 258 23.01 -2.44 -0.95
CA THR A 258 23.20 -3.90 -1.00
C THR A 258 24.25 -4.29 -2.04
N PHE A 259 24.09 -3.91 -3.30
CA PHE A 259 24.92 -4.45 -4.40
C PHE A 259 26.28 -3.77 -4.56
N ILE A 260 26.40 -2.49 -4.21
CA ILE A 260 27.64 -1.74 -4.42
C ILE A 260 28.51 -1.74 -3.17
N ASN A 261 27.90 -1.66 -1.98
CA ASN A 261 28.65 -1.47 -0.74
C ASN A 261 28.81 -2.76 0.08
N LEU A 262 27.91 -3.75 -0.06
CA LEU A 262 27.92 -4.94 0.79
C LEU A 262 28.28 -6.24 0.05
N VAL A 263 27.78 -6.45 -1.17
CA VAL A 263 28.07 -7.70 -1.91
C VAL A 263 29.53 -7.71 -2.39
N GLY A 264 30.30 -8.70 -1.96
CA GLY A 264 31.68 -8.92 -2.37
C GLY A 264 32.67 -8.81 -1.22
#